data_AF-A0A161VUN9-F1
#
_entry.id   AF-A0A161VUN9-F1
#
_cell.length_a   1.000
_cell.length_b   1.000
_cell.length_c   1.000
_cell.angle_alpha   90.00
_cell.angle_beta   90.00
_cell.angle_gamma   90.00
#
_symmetry.space_group_name_H-M   'P 1'
#
loop_
_entity.id
_entity.type
_entity.pdbx_description
1 polymer ?
#
loop_
_entity_poly.entity_id
_entity_poly.type
_entity_poly.pdbx_seq_one_letter_code
_entity_poly.pdbx_strand_id
1 'polypeptide(L)'
;MTDARNRFKKLKVQRLDPASLATERLSLTRELLAAHGSLTGLARDSKHHRLLLREVAAMLRVLDDRPGARERRAQRADDRLHDERRSAVRSLQVSGPSSLSYRRVDAGENLDEHGRAKTTLSNPVPTRSSVRTVSGGLPGRGKRT
;
A
#
# COMPACT_ATOMS: atom_id res chain seq x y z
N MET A 1 -23.42 -15.98 -17.62
CA MET A 1 -23.40 -14.60 -17.06
C MET A 1 -24.79 -13.97 -16.97
N THR A 2 -25.56 -13.93 -18.05
CA THR A 2 -26.91 -13.32 -18.05
C THR A 2 -27.85 -13.96 -17.03
N ASP A 3 -27.78 -15.29 -16.88
CA ASP A 3 -28.59 -16.03 -15.92
C ASP A 3 -28.26 -15.69 -14.45
N ALA A 4 -26.98 -15.72 -14.06
CA ALA A 4 -26.53 -15.31 -12.72
C ALA A 4 -26.95 -13.86 -12.38
N ARG A 5 -26.90 -12.94 -13.35
CA ARG A 5 -27.38 -11.55 -13.20
C ARG A 5 -28.89 -11.50 -12.94
N ASN A 6 -29.68 -12.30 -13.66
CA ASN A 6 -31.13 -12.36 -13.47
C ASN A 6 -31.50 -12.99 -12.12
N ARG A 7 -30.82 -14.05 -11.71
CA ARG A 7 -30.96 -14.67 -10.38
C ARG A 7 -30.59 -13.71 -9.26
N PHE A 8 -29.50 -12.96 -9.39
CA PHE A 8 -29.13 -11.92 -8.43
C PHE A 8 -30.19 -10.81 -8.31
N LYS A 9 -30.79 -10.37 -9.43
CA LYS A 9 -31.91 -9.42 -9.40
C LYS A 9 -33.14 -10.00 -8.71
N LYS A 10 -33.50 -11.25 -9.00
CA LYS A 10 -34.62 -11.95 -8.35
C LYS A 10 -34.41 -12.06 -6.84
N LEU A 11 -33.20 -12.41 -6.41
CA LEU A 11 -32.84 -12.56 -4.99
C LEU A 11 -33.01 -11.26 -4.18
N LYS A 12 -32.86 -10.09 -4.82
CA LYS A 12 -33.11 -8.79 -4.16
C LYS A 12 -34.59 -8.48 -3.94
N VAL A 13 -35.47 -9.07 -4.74
CA VAL A 13 -36.91 -8.74 -4.78
C VAL A 13 -37.73 -9.82 -4.10
N GLN A 14 -37.31 -11.08 -4.20
CA GLN A 14 -38.03 -12.21 -3.63
C GLN A 14 -37.83 -12.28 -2.12
N ARG A 15 -38.95 -12.45 -1.40
CA ARG A 15 -38.95 -12.84 0.01
C ARG A 15 -38.85 -14.37 0.06
N LEU A 16 -37.61 -14.85 0.22
CA LEU A 16 -37.32 -16.26 0.43
C LEU A 16 -37.18 -16.54 1.93
N ASP A 17 -37.44 -17.77 2.33
CA ASP A 17 -37.13 -18.23 3.68
C ASP A 17 -35.61 -18.11 3.94
N PRO A 18 -35.18 -17.82 5.18
CA PRO A 18 -33.77 -17.56 5.48
C PRO A 18 -32.82 -18.69 5.04
N ALA A 19 -33.25 -19.95 5.15
CA ALA A 19 -32.46 -21.11 4.73
C ALA A 19 -32.27 -21.17 3.21
N SER A 20 -33.37 -20.99 2.46
CA SER A 20 -33.37 -20.97 0.99
C SER A 20 -32.63 -19.75 0.43
N LEU A 21 -32.68 -18.62 1.13
CA LEU A 21 -31.89 -17.45 0.79
C LEU A 21 -30.39 -17.71 0.98
N ALA A 22 -29.99 -18.36 2.07
CA ALA A 22 -28.58 -18.68 2.32
C ALA A 22 -28.01 -19.64 1.25
N THR A 23 -28.75 -20.67 0.87
CA THR A 23 -28.31 -21.63 -0.17
C THR A 23 -28.17 -20.98 -1.54
N GLU A 24 -29.15 -20.17 -1.96
CA GLU A 24 -29.10 -19.43 -3.22
C GLU A 24 -27.96 -18.41 -3.24
N ARG A 25 -27.72 -17.69 -2.14
CA ARG A 25 -26.59 -16.76 -2.04
C ARG A 25 -25.25 -17.46 -2.14
N LEU A 26 -25.09 -18.62 -1.49
CA LEU A 26 -23.88 -19.42 -1.58
C LEU A 26 -23.65 -19.94 -3.01
N SER A 27 -24.69 -20.47 -3.66
CA SER A 27 -24.64 -20.91 -5.07
C SER A 27 -24.21 -19.77 -5.99
N LEU A 28 -24.88 -18.62 -5.90
CA LEU A 28 -24.56 -17.44 -6.72
C LEU A 28 -23.15 -16.92 -6.47
N THR A 29 -22.69 -16.93 -5.21
CA THR A 29 -21.34 -16.49 -4.87
C THR A 29 -20.29 -17.39 -5.53
N ARG A 30 -20.47 -18.72 -5.50
CA ARG A 30 -19.55 -19.68 -6.15
C ARG A 30 -19.51 -19.47 -7.67
N GLU A 31 -20.67 -19.34 -8.30
CA GLU A 31 -20.76 -19.09 -9.75
C GLU A 31 -20.07 -17.78 -10.15
N LEU A 32 -20.32 -16.70 -9.41
CA LEU A 32 -19.71 -15.40 -9.68
C LEU A 32 -18.20 -15.39 -9.43
N LEU A 33 -17.69 -16.13 -8.44
CA LEU A 33 -16.25 -16.30 -8.21
C LEU A 33 -15.58 -17.06 -9.36
N ALA A 34 -16.20 -18.15 -9.82
CA ALA A 34 -15.70 -18.90 -10.97
C ALA A 34 -15.66 -18.02 -12.22
N ALA A 35 -16.71 -17.24 -12.44
CA ALA A 35 -16.81 -16.33 -13.57
C ALA A 35 -15.82 -15.16 -13.47
N HIS A 36 -15.59 -14.62 -12.27
CA HIS A 36 -14.55 -13.62 -12.02
C HIS A 36 -13.16 -14.18 -12.34
N GLY A 37 -12.84 -15.40 -11.88
CA GLY A 37 -11.57 -16.08 -12.15
C GLY A 37 -11.31 -16.28 -13.64
N SER A 38 -12.33 -16.78 -14.36
CA SER A 38 -12.28 -16.95 -15.82
C SER A 38 -12.06 -15.62 -16.56
N LEU A 39 -12.71 -14.54 -16.11
CA LEU A 39 -12.51 -13.23 -16.70
C LEU A 39 -11.10 -12.69 -16.41
N THR A 40 -10.59 -12.80 -15.17
CA THR A 40 -9.25 -12.29 -14.83
C THR A 40 -8.11 -13.07 -15.50
N GLY A 41 -8.33 -14.34 -15.85
CA GLY A 41 -7.33 -15.18 -16.52
C GLY A 41 -7.21 -14.91 -18.04
N LEU A 42 -8.16 -14.17 -18.63
CA LEU A 42 -8.14 -13.82 -20.04
C LEU A 42 -7.53 -12.43 -20.22
N ALA A 43 -6.45 -12.34 -21.02
CA ALA A 43 -5.88 -11.07 -21.44
C ALA A 43 -6.82 -10.34 -22.43
N ARG A 44 -7.92 -9.78 -21.92
CA ARG A 44 -8.91 -9.04 -22.70
C ARG A 44 -9.07 -7.63 -22.14
N ASP A 45 -8.41 -6.66 -22.75
CA ASP A 45 -8.47 -5.25 -22.33
C ASP A 45 -9.67 -4.45 -22.87
N SER A 46 -10.68 -5.13 -23.41
CA SER A 46 -11.83 -4.45 -24.00
C SER A 46 -12.65 -3.72 -22.93
N LYS A 47 -13.23 -2.57 -23.31
CA LYS A 47 -14.14 -1.80 -22.45
C LYS A 47 -15.27 -2.69 -21.88
N HIS A 48 -15.80 -3.59 -22.71
CA HIS A 48 -16.85 -4.52 -22.31
C HIS A 48 -16.37 -5.52 -21.26
N HIS A 49 -15.16 -6.06 -21.41
CA HIS A 49 -14.56 -6.97 -20.43
C HIS A 49 -14.38 -6.31 -19.06
N ARG A 50 -13.85 -5.08 -19.04
CA ARG A 50 -13.69 -4.29 -17.80
C ARG A 50 -15.03 -3.97 -17.14
N LEU A 51 -16.07 -3.68 -17.93
CA LEU A 51 -17.42 -3.46 -17.41
C LEU A 51 -17.98 -4.74 -16.76
N LEU A 52 -17.83 -5.89 -17.41
CA LEU A 52 -18.26 -7.18 -16.85
C LEU A 52 -17.54 -7.51 -15.54
N LEU A 53 -16.22 -7.33 -15.48
CA LEU A 53 -15.44 -7.52 -14.25
C LEU A 53 -15.93 -6.63 -13.11
N ARG A 54 -16.18 -5.34 -13.40
CA ARG A 54 -16.73 -4.38 -12.42
C ARG A 54 -18.12 -4.82 -11.94
N GLU A 55 -18.95 -5.31 -12.84
CA GLU A 55 -20.29 -5.77 -12.52
C GLU A 55 -20.27 -7.01 -11.61
N VAL A 56 -19.48 -8.02 -11.96
CA VAL A 56 -19.32 -9.25 -11.16
C VAL A 56 -18.76 -8.92 -9.78
N ALA A 57 -17.76 -8.05 -9.71
CA ALA A 57 -17.21 -7.58 -8.43
C ALA A 57 -18.25 -6.85 -7.58
N ALA A 58 -19.15 -6.05 -8.20
CA ALA A 58 -20.23 -5.37 -7.50
C ALA A 58 -21.27 -6.36 -6.93
N MET A 59 -21.65 -7.39 -7.71
CA MET A 59 -22.58 -8.42 -7.25
C MET A 59 -22.01 -9.22 -6.06
N LEU A 60 -20.74 -9.65 -6.15
CA LEU A 60 -20.04 -10.34 -5.06
C LEU A 60 -19.98 -9.50 -3.77
N ARG A 61 -19.80 -8.19 -3.88
CA ARG A 61 -19.80 -7.28 -2.71
C ARG A 61 -21.14 -7.21 -1.99
N VAL A 62 -22.25 -7.39 -2.71
CA VAL A 62 -23.59 -7.40 -2.11
C VAL A 62 -23.87 -8.76 -1.49
N LEU A 63 -23.33 -9.84 -2.06
CA LEU A 63 -23.52 -11.19 -1.53
C LEU A 63 -22.62 -11.52 -0.32
N ASP A 64 -21.56 -10.74 -0.06
CA ASP A 64 -20.67 -10.97 1.08
C ASP A 64 -21.34 -10.68 2.43
N ASP A 65 -21.89 -11.72 3.05
CA ASP A 65 -22.56 -11.69 4.36
C ASP A 65 -21.62 -11.89 5.55
N ARG A 66 -20.32 -12.07 5.32
CA ARG A 66 -19.37 -12.32 6.42
C ARG A 66 -19.39 -11.12 7.39
N PRO A 67 -19.43 -11.34 8.71
CA PRO A 67 -19.38 -10.25 9.68
C PRO A 67 -18.16 -9.37 9.41
N GLY A 68 -18.31 -8.05 9.47
CA GLY A 68 -17.22 -7.13 9.14
C GLY A 68 -16.97 -6.90 7.65
N ALA A 69 -17.84 -7.37 6.74
CA ALA A 69 -17.61 -7.24 5.29
C ALA A 69 -17.60 -5.80 4.81
N ARG A 70 -18.32 -4.88 5.46
CA ARG A 70 -18.30 -3.46 5.11
C ARG A 70 -16.99 -2.81 5.55
N GLU A 71 -16.53 -3.14 6.75
CA GLU A 71 -15.31 -2.66 7.39
C GLU A 71 -14.08 -3.14 6.60
N ARG A 72 -14.00 -4.44 6.25
CA ARG A 72 -12.95 -4.97 5.37
C ARG A 72 -12.93 -4.32 3.98
N ARG A 73 -14.08 -3.88 3.47
CA ARG A 73 -14.17 -3.17 2.19
C ARG A 73 -13.65 -1.74 2.31
N ALA A 74 -14.00 -1.03 3.39
CA ALA A 74 -13.47 0.30 3.68
C ALA A 74 -11.94 0.24 3.82
N GLN A 75 -11.44 -0.71 4.61
CA GLN A 75 -10.01 -0.88 4.82
C GLN A 75 -9.24 -1.19 3.52
N ARG A 76 -9.77 -2.05 2.64
CA ARG A 76 -9.16 -2.30 1.33
C ARG A 76 -9.17 -1.08 0.40
N ALA A 77 -10.13 -0.17 0.54
CA ALA A 77 -10.15 1.07 -0.25
C ALA A 77 -9.04 2.01 0.21
N ASP A 78 -8.85 2.11 1.54
CA ASP A 78 -7.75 2.87 2.13
C ASP A 78 -6.39 2.25 1.76
N ASP A 79 -6.27 0.92 1.81
CA ASP A 79 -5.05 0.20 1.41
C ASP A 79 -4.64 0.48 -0.04
N ARG A 80 -5.61 0.52 -0.97
CA ARG A 80 -5.37 0.88 -2.38
C ARG A 80 -4.83 2.29 -2.52
N LEU A 81 -5.42 3.25 -1.82
CA LEU A 81 -4.98 4.63 -1.83
C LEU A 81 -3.56 4.77 -1.25
N HIS A 82 -3.25 3.99 -0.21
CA HIS A 82 -1.90 3.91 0.34
C HIS A 82 -0.89 3.25 -0.59
N ASP A 83 -1.27 2.23 -1.34
CA ASP A 83 -0.42 1.56 -2.35
C ASP A 83 -0.16 2.48 -3.55
N GLU A 84 -1.17 3.18 -4.05
CA GLU A 84 -1.04 4.19 -5.11
C GLU A 84 -0.11 5.32 -4.66
N ARG A 85 -0.29 5.84 -3.44
CA ARG A 85 0.60 6.84 -2.86
C ARG A 85 2.04 6.32 -2.75
N ARG A 86 2.25 5.08 -2.27
CA ARG A 86 3.59 4.48 -2.18
C ARG A 86 4.22 4.30 -3.56
N SER A 87 3.44 3.91 -4.56
CA SER A 87 3.90 3.78 -5.95
C SER A 87 4.31 5.15 -6.53
N ALA A 88 3.48 6.18 -6.35
CA ALA A 88 3.78 7.54 -6.79
C ALA A 88 5.02 8.13 -6.09
N VAL A 89 5.18 7.90 -4.78
CA VAL A 89 6.39 8.29 -4.06
C VAL A 89 7.61 7.53 -4.58
N ARG A 90 7.50 6.22 -4.85
CA ARG A 90 8.59 5.44 -5.45
C ARG A 90 8.97 5.92 -6.86
N SER A 91 8.00 6.34 -7.67
CA SER A 91 8.30 6.90 -9.01
C SER A 91 8.93 8.29 -8.95
N LEU A 92 8.65 9.05 -7.89
CA LEU A 92 9.28 10.35 -7.61
C LEU A 92 10.62 10.23 -6.90
N GLN A 93 10.88 9.10 -6.23
CA GLN A 93 12.19 8.70 -5.77
C GLN A 93 13.06 8.39 -6.98
N VAL A 94 13.56 9.44 -7.63
CA VAL A 94 14.82 9.37 -8.36
C VAL A 94 15.81 8.75 -7.39
N SER A 95 16.48 7.69 -7.82
CA SER A 95 17.62 7.12 -7.11
C SER A 95 18.54 8.31 -6.78
N GLY A 96 18.48 8.79 -5.53
CA GLY A 96 19.26 9.94 -5.12
C GLY A 96 20.73 9.64 -5.37
N PRO A 97 21.60 10.65 -5.43
CA PRO A 97 23.03 10.47 -5.66
C PRO A 97 23.69 9.82 -4.42
N SER A 98 23.31 8.60 -4.06
CA SER A 98 23.91 7.82 -2.99
C SER A 98 25.25 7.20 -3.40
N SER A 99 25.91 7.77 -4.41
CA SER A 99 27.27 7.40 -4.82
C SER A 99 28.15 8.58 -5.22
N LEU A 100 27.72 9.84 -5.05
CA LEU A 100 28.66 10.94 -5.18
C LEU A 100 29.55 10.96 -3.94
N SER A 101 30.77 10.45 -4.10
CA SER A 101 31.83 10.59 -3.11
C SER A 101 32.06 12.08 -2.88
N TYR A 102 31.60 12.59 -1.73
CA TYR A 102 31.92 13.93 -1.29
C TYR A 102 33.42 13.97 -0.96
N ARG A 103 34.26 14.21 -1.96
CA ARG A 103 35.68 14.46 -1.76
C ARG A 103 35.82 15.91 -1.31
N ARG A 104 36.12 16.11 -0.02
CA ARG A 104 36.51 17.42 0.50
C ARG A 104 37.78 17.86 -0.26
N VAL A 105 37.64 18.82 -1.16
CA VAL A 105 38.78 19.48 -1.82
C VAL A 105 39.29 20.53 -0.85
N ASP A 106 40.49 20.30 -0.34
CA ASP A 106 41.18 21.24 0.52
C ASP A 106 41.74 22.38 -0.33
N ALA A 107 41.16 23.58 -0.20
CA ALA A 107 41.58 24.75 -0.96
C ALA A 107 42.89 25.37 -0.42
N GLY A 108 43.53 24.79 0.59
CA GLY A 108 44.71 25.40 1.21
C GLY A 108 45.55 24.49 2.10
N GLU A 109 45.63 23.18 1.82
CA GLU A 109 46.47 22.23 2.57
C GLU A 109 46.22 22.17 4.10
N ASN A 110 45.02 22.54 4.54
CA ASN A 110 44.60 22.54 5.94
C ASN A 110 44.10 21.18 6.44
N LEU A 111 44.05 20.14 5.60
CA LEU A 111 43.59 18.81 5.93
C LEU A 111 44.74 17.79 5.94
N ASP A 112 44.70 16.86 6.89
CA ASP A 112 45.62 15.72 6.96
C ASP A 112 45.29 14.65 5.90
N GLU A 113 46.13 13.61 5.83
CA GLU A 113 45.99 12.48 4.88
C GLU A 113 44.67 11.71 5.02
N HIS A 114 43.92 11.96 6.10
CA HIS A 114 42.61 11.37 6.37
C HIS A 114 41.46 12.38 6.24
N GLY A 115 41.72 13.61 5.77
CA GLY A 115 40.71 14.65 5.53
C GLY A 115 40.24 15.39 6.78
N ARG A 116 40.97 15.31 7.90
CA ARG A 116 40.70 16.05 9.15
C ARG A 116 41.50 17.34 9.18
N ALA A 117 41.00 18.36 9.87
CA ALA A 117 41.75 19.61 10.02
C ALA A 117 43.11 19.35 10.70
N LYS A 118 44.21 19.77 10.06
CA LYS A 118 45.55 19.74 10.65
C LYS A 118 45.50 20.52 11.96
N THR A 119 45.66 19.83 13.07
CA THR A 119 45.69 20.46 14.40
C THR A 119 47.03 21.16 14.56
N THR A 120 47.10 22.45 14.26
CA THR A 120 48.21 23.29 14.75
C THR A 120 48.05 23.42 16.26
N LEU A 121 48.91 22.75 17.02
CA LEU A 121 48.98 22.85 18.47
C LEU A 121 49.21 24.30 18.89
N SER A 122 48.15 24.96 19.34
CA SER A 122 48.22 25.88 20.47
C SER A 122 46.95 25.63 21.28
N ASN A 123 47.08 25.37 22.57
CA ASN A 123 45.93 25.14 23.45
C ASN A 123 45.29 26.49 23.80
N PRO A 124 44.00 26.73 23.51
CA PRO A 124 43.17 27.56 24.35
C PRO A 124 42.24 26.68 25.18
N VAL A 125 42.14 27.03 26.45
CA VAL A 125 41.28 26.49 27.50
C VAL A 125 39.92 26.01 26.96
N PRO A 126 39.45 24.78 27.29
CA PRO A 126 38.14 24.32 26.88
C PRO A 126 37.06 25.03 27.69
N THR A 127 36.55 26.14 27.17
CA THR A 127 35.25 26.67 27.61
C THR A 127 34.19 25.65 27.24
N ARG A 128 33.67 24.94 28.26
CA ARG A 128 32.49 24.09 28.19
C ARG A 128 31.31 24.89 27.60
N SER A 129 31.09 24.77 26.29
CA SER A 129 29.80 25.10 25.68
C SER A 129 29.02 23.80 25.49
N SER A 130 27.97 23.65 26.30
CA SER A 130 26.96 22.60 26.21
C SER A 130 26.32 22.60 24.81
N VAL A 131 26.62 21.59 23.99
CA VAL A 131 25.91 21.35 22.74
C VAL A 131 24.67 20.52 23.08
N ARG A 132 23.52 21.18 23.06
CA ARG A 132 22.20 20.55 23.16
C ARG A 132 22.03 19.65 21.93
N THR A 133 22.11 18.34 22.10
CA THR A 133 21.79 17.37 21.06
C THR A 133 20.29 17.47 20.74
N VAL A 134 19.96 17.94 19.54
CA VAL A 134 18.60 17.82 19.00
C VAL A 134 18.47 16.42 18.42
N SER A 135 17.99 15.48 19.23
CA SER A 135 17.64 14.13 18.81
C SER A 135 16.35 14.17 18.00
N GLY A 136 16.45 14.35 16.69
CA GLY A 136 15.39 14.02 15.72
C GLY A 136 15.36 12.54 15.39
N GLY A 137 15.30 11.67 16.41
CA GLY A 137 15.25 10.22 16.25
C GLY A 137 13.83 9.72 15.97
N LEU A 138 13.67 8.94 14.90
CA LEU A 138 12.45 8.19 14.56
C LEU A 138 11.93 7.39 15.77
N PRO A 139 10.65 7.50 16.16
CA PRO A 139 10.14 6.70 17.26
C PRO A 139 9.81 5.28 16.78
N GLY A 140 10.42 4.30 17.45
CA GLY A 140 9.69 3.10 17.82
C GLY A 140 9.96 1.84 17.00
N ARG A 141 11.13 1.22 17.19
CA ARG A 141 11.20 -0.26 17.18
C ARG A 141 12.39 -0.75 18.00
N GLY A 142 12.13 -1.18 19.24
CA GLY A 142 13.20 -1.72 20.08
C GLY A 142 12.77 -2.21 21.45
N LYS A 143 12.42 -3.50 21.50
CA LYS A 143 12.63 -4.48 22.58
C LYS A 143 11.98 -4.27 23.97
N ARG A 144 11.01 -5.16 24.23
CA ARG A 144 10.76 -5.95 25.45
C ARG A 144 11.72 -5.70 26.64
N THR A 145 11.14 -5.30 27.75
CA THR A 145 11.38 -5.92 29.07
C THR A 145 10.05 -6.43 29.58
#